data_AF-A0A1Z8S9I0-F1
#
_entry.id   AF-A0A1Z8S9I0-F1
#
_cell.length_a   1.000
_cell.length_b   1.000
_cell.length_c   1.000
_cell.angle_alpha   90.00
_cell.angle_beta   90.00
_cell.angle_gamma   90.00
#
_symmetry.space_group_name_H-M   'P 1'
#
loop_
_entity.id
_entity.type
_entity.pdbx_description
1 polymer ?
#
loop_
_entity_poly.entity_id
_entity_poly.type
_entity_poly.pdbx_seq_one_letter_code
_entity_poly.pdbx_strand_id
1 'polypeptide(L)'
;MQGKHTWEAVNVTLRDDINNNISKLVGQQVQKQLNHFEQTAATSGSVYKFGTKIEILDGTNDTELEQWDLEGCFLQNVDYSDGDYAVSEPVQVILTLKYDNAIHQAPGDTIFPLFGLGGSGGLV
;
A
#
# COMPACT_ATOMS: atom_id res chain seq x y z
N MET A 1 0.34 4.12 30.09
CA MET A 1 -0.15 3.32 28.96
C MET A 1 0.75 3.65 27.78
N GLN A 2 1.71 2.78 27.47
CA GLN A 2 2.64 2.99 26.36
C GLN A 2 1.81 3.05 25.07
N GLY A 3 1.90 4.17 24.34
CA GLY A 3 1.20 4.34 23.07
C GLY A 3 1.64 3.22 22.13
N LYS A 4 0.69 2.38 21.72
CA LYS A 4 0.94 1.38 20.67
C LYS A 4 1.53 2.11 19.46
N HIS A 5 2.56 1.56 18.84
CA HIS A 5 3.08 2.12 17.59
C HIS A 5 1.95 2.20 16.56
N THR A 6 1.69 3.40 16.06
CA THR A 6 0.69 3.66 15.02
C THR A 6 1.42 3.91 13.72
N TRP A 7 1.14 3.08 12.73
CA TRP A 7 1.63 3.28 11.38
C TRP A 7 1.02 4.54 10.75
N GLU A 8 1.86 5.34 10.09
CA GLU A 8 1.40 6.46 9.28
C GLU A 8 0.85 5.94 7.94
N ALA A 9 -0.13 6.65 7.39
CA ALA A 9 -0.64 6.34 6.07
C ALA A 9 0.44 6.58 4.99
N VAL A 10 0.47 5.72 3.99
CA VAL A 10 1.38 5.84 2.84
C VAL A 10 0.64 6.49 1.70
N ASN A 11 1.22 7.55 1.14
CA ASN A 11 0.69 8.20 -0.05
C ASN A 11 1.38 7.67 -1.30
N VAL A 12 0.60 7.17 -2.25
CA VAL A 12 1.08 6.69 -3.55
C VAL A 12 0.45 7.51 -4.65
N THR A 13 1.28 8.19 -5.44
CA THR A 13 0.85 8.99 -6.59
C THR A 13 1.06 8.19 -7.87
N LEU A 14 -0.03 7.87 -8.56
CA LEU A 14 -0.01 7.17 -9.84
C LEU A 14 -0.42 8.14 -10.94
N ARG A 15 0.23 8.08 -12.10
CA ARG A 15 -0.23 8.81 -13.30
C ARG A 15 -1.28 7.98 -14.00
N ASP A 16 -2.41 8.58 -14.37
CA ASP A 16 -3.43 7.87 -15.12
C ASP A 16 -3.03 7.73 -16.60
N ASP A 17 -3.60 6.72 -17.26
CA ASP A 17 -3.43 6.53 -18.70
C ASP A 17 -4.60 7.14 -19.48
N ILE A 18 -4.45 7.26 -20.81
CA ILE A 18 -5.50 7.85 -21.66
C ILE A 18 -6.81 7.04 -21.66
N ASN A 19 -6.75 5.78 -21.23
CA ASN A 19 -7.89 4.87 -21.13
C ASN A 19 -8.54 4.88 -19.74
N ASN A 20 -8.00 5.67 -18.80
CA ASN A 20 -8.35 5.74 -17.39
C ASN A 20 -8.39 4.37 -16.70
N ASN A 21 -7.48 3.47 -17.06
CA ASN A 21 -7.43 2.12 -16.52
C ASN A 21 -7.07 2.12 -15.03
N ILE A 22 -6.17 3.01 -14.60
CA ILE A 22 -5.75 3.10 -13.20
C ILE A 22 -6.92 3.63 -12.37
N SER A 23 -7.56 4.71 -12.80
CA SER A 23 -8.77 5.23 -12.15
C SER A 23 -9.88 4.18 -12.03
N LYS A 24 -10.10 3.36 -13.06
CA LYS A 24 -11.09 2.27 -13.02
C LYS A 24 -10.73 1.20 -11.99
N LEU A 25 -9.49 0.75 -11.95
CA LEU A 25 -9.04 -0.28 -11.00
C LEU A 25 -9.12 0.22 -9.55
N VAL A 26 -8.70 1.45 -9.32
CA VAL A 26 -8.81 2.11 -8.01
C VAL A 26 -10.28 2.26 -7.61
N GLY A 27 -11.15 2.69 -8.53
CA GLY A 27 -12.59 2.79 -8.30
C GLY A 27 -13.23 1.45 -7.94
N GLN A 28 -12.85 0.36 -8.63
CA GLN A 28 -13.28 -1.00 -8.26
C GLN A 28 -12.83 -1.38 -6.85
N GLN A 29 -11.61 -1.01 -6.47
CA GLN A 29 -11.06 -1.30 -5.15
C GLN A 29 -11.76 -0.51 -4.03
N VAL A 30 -12.18 0.73 -4.30
CA VAL A 30 -13.01 1.54 -3.39
C VAL A 30 -14.41 0.93 -3.26
N GLN A 31 -15.01 0.49 -4.37
CA GLN A 31 -16.33 -0.14 -4.38
C GLN A 31 -16.37 -1.48 -3.61
N LYS A 32 -15.25 -2.23 -3.60
CA LYS A 32 -15.13 -3.44 -2.76
C LYS A 32 -15.16 -3.14 -1.26
N GLN A 33 -14.72 -1.96 -0.84
CA GLN A 33 -14.71 -1.57 0.57
C GLN A 33 -16.11 -1.14 1.03
N LEU A 34 -16.76 -0.31 0.22
CA LEU A 34 -18.12 0.13 0.46
C LEU A 34 -18.88 0.17 -0.87
N ASN A 35 -20.01 -0.51 -0.92
CA ASN A 35 -20.96 -0.31 -1.99
C ASN A 35 -21.70 1.00 -1.77
N HIS A 36 -21.36 2.03 -2.56
CA HIS A 36 -21.95 3.37 -2.42
C HIS A 36 -23.42 3.43 -2.84
N PHE A 37 -23.91 2.46 -3.64
CA PHE A 37 -25.31 2.42 -4.06
C PHE A 37 -26.21 1.82 -2.97
N GLU A 38 -25.83 0.67 -2.43
CA GLU A 38 -26.62 -0.05 -1.42
C GLU A 38 -26.23 0.34 0.02
N GLN A 39 -25.18 1.15 0.19
CA GLN A 39 -24.58 1.50 1.47
C GLN A 39 -24.16 0.28 2.31
N THR A 40 -23.80 -0.81 1.65
CA THR A 40 -23.35 -2.05 2.28
C THR A 40 -21.83 -2.12 2.26
N ALA A 41 -21.24 -2.54 3.38
CA ALA A 41 -19.81 -2.79 3.49
C ALA A 41 -19.51 -4.28 3.31
N ALA A 42 -18.28 -4.59 2.91
CA ALA A 42 -17.83 -5.98 2.84
C ALA A 42 -17.93 -6.68 4.20
N THR A 43 -18.45 -7.92 4.20
CA THR A 43 -18.68 -8.73 5.40
C THR A 43 -17.40 -9.04 6.18
N SER A 44 -16.23 -9.00 5.53
CA SER A 44 -14.93 -9.28 6.16
C SER A 44 -13.81 -8.43 5.59
N GLY A 45 -12.87 -8.07 6.47
CA GLY A 45 -11.61 -7.41 6.16
C GLY A 45 -10.81 -8.09 5.06
N SER A 46 -10.80 -9.43 5.04
CA SER A 46 -10.02 -10.23 4.09
C SER A 46 -10.49 -10.07 2.63
N VAL A 47 -11.70 -9.55 2.40
CA VAL A 47 -12.27 -9.44 1.04
C VAL A 47 -11.79 -8.17 0.31
N TYR A 48 -11.56 -7.09 1.06
CA TYR A 48 -11.16 -5.80 0.49
C TYR A 48 -9.72 -5.42 0.79
N LYS A 49 -9.08 -6.04 1.78
CA LYS A 49 -7.68 -5.77 2.08
C LYS A 49 -6.76 -6.42 1.06
N PHE A 50 -5.65 -5.74 0.74
CA PHE A 50 -4.65 -6.21 -0.21
C PHE A 50 -3.24 -6.05 0.35
N GLY A 51 -2.30 -6.86 -0.13
CA GLY A 51 -0.87 -6.70 0.15
C GLY A 51 -0.26 -5.70 -0.82
N THR A 52 0.67 -4.87 -0.35
CA THR A 52 1.47 -3.97 -1.18
C THR A 52 2.93 -4.18 -0.87
N LYS A 53 3.71 -4.52 -1.90
CA LYS A 53 5.16 -4.68 -1.78
C LYS A 53 5.85 -3.49 -2.46
N ILE A 54 6.72 -2.80 -1.72
CA ILE A 54 7.51 -1.68 -2.22
C ILE A 54 8.98 -2.13 -2.19
N GLU A 55 9.60 -2.15 -3.35
CA GLU A 55 11.00 -2.58 -3.53
C GLU A 55 11.86 -1.37 -3.90
N ILE A 56 13.01 -1.26 -3.25
CA ILE A 56 14.06 -0.31 -3.59
C ILE A 56 15.18 -1.11 -4.25
N LEU A 57 15.47 -0.78 -5.50
CA LEU A 57 16.42 -1.50 -6.36
C LEU A 57 17.71 -0.71 -6.55
N ASP A 58 18.84 -1.41 -6.73
CA ASP A 58 20.19 -0.84 -6.98
C ASP A 58 20.39 -0.35 -8.43
N GLY A 59 19.41 -0.56 -9.31
CA GLY A 59 19.44 -0.12 -10.71
C GLY A 59 20.47 -0.83 -11.62
N THR A 60 21.30 -1.72 -11.08
CA THR A 60 22.33 -2.45 -11.84
C THR A 60 21.98 -3.92 -12.07
N ASN A 61 21.53 -4.61 -11.02
CA ASN A 61 21.04 -5.98 -11.08
C ASN A 61 19.67 -6.00 -10.41
N ASP A 62 18.74 -6.84 -10.88
CA ASP A 62 17.38 -7.03 -10.32
C ASP A 62 17.41 -7.66 -8.92
N THR A 63 18.20 -7.09 -8.01
CA THR A 63 18.38 -7.48 -6.63
C THR A 63 17.88 -6.32 -5.79
N GLU A 64 16.94 -6.63 -4.91
CA GLU A 64 16.34 -5.69 -4.00
C GLU A 64 17.36 -5.29 -2.92
N LEU A 65 17.64 -3.99 -2.80
CA LEU A 65 18.41 -3.46 -1.68
C LEU A 65 17.56 -3.41 -0.42
N GLU A 66 16.29 -3.04 -0.57
CA GLU A 66 15.35 -2.97 0.53
C GLU A 66 13.94 -3.33 0.03
N GLN A 67 13.20 -4.07 0.85
CA GLN A 67 11.82 -4.46 0.59
C GLN A 67 10.94 -4.08 1.78
N TRP A 68 9.87 -3.34 1.51
CA TRP A 68 8.75 -3.11 2.41
C TRP A 68 7.57 -3.97 2.00
N ASP A 69 7.12 -4.81 2.91
CA ASP A 69 5.92 -5.62 2.76
C ASP A 69 4.81 -5.06 3.64
N LEU A 70 3.82 -4.44 3.01
CA LEU A 70 2.67 -3.81 3.66
C LEU A 70 1.48 -4.77 3.60
N GLU A 71 1.10 -5.27 4.77
CA GLU A 71 0.06 -6.27 4.93
C GLU A 71 -1.26 -5.64 5.38
N GLY A 72 -2.36 -6.13 4.80
CA GLY A 72 -3.71 -5.69 5.16
C GLY A 72 -4.04 -4.25 4.73
N CYS A 73 -3.50 -3.78 3.60
CA CYS A 73 -3.73 -2.44 3.08
C CYS A 73 -5.19 -2.23 2.66
N PHE A 74 -5.71 -1.02 2.90
CA PHE A 74 -6.96 -0.52 2.33
C PHE A 74 -6.83 0.96 1.99
N LEU A 75 -7.71 1.46 1.11
CA LEU A 75 -7.69 2.87 0.69
C LEU A 75 -8.48 3.71 1.68
N GLN A 76 -7.82 4.63 2.36
CA GLN A 76 -8.49 5.59 3.25
C GLN A 76 -9.09 6.76 2.46
N ASN A 77 -8.35 7.23 1.45
CA ASN A 77 -8.80 8.29 0.56
C ASN A 77 -8.20 8.07 -0.83
N VAL A 78 -8.93 8.49 -1.85
CA VAL A 78 -8.46 8.54 -3.23
C VAL A 78 -8.80 9.91 -3.79
N ASP A 79 -7.78 10.66 -4.19
CA ASP A 79 -7.94 11.91 -4.92
C ASP A 79 -7.76 11.63 -6.42
N TYR A 80 -8.80 11.93 -7.19
CA TYR A 80 -8.77 11.89 -8.64
C TYR A 80 -8.53 13.33 -9.10
N SER A 81 -7.26 13.67 -9.34
CA SER A 81 -6.87 15.04 -9.68
C SER A 81 -7.73 15.58 -10.83
N ASP A 82 -8.24 16.79 -10.66
CA ASP A 82 -9.04 17.46 -11.69
C ASP A 82 -8.17 17.86 -12.88
N GLY A 83 -8.75 17.78 -14.08
CA GLY A 83 -8.09 18.15 -15.32
C GLY A 83 -8.27 19.63 -15.57
N ASP A 84 -7.34 20.46 -15.10
CA ASP A 84 -7.36 21.89 -15.43
C ASP A 84 -7.03 22.10 -16.91
N TYR A 85 -7.93 22.76 -17.64
CA TYR A 85 -7.71 23.12 -19.04
C TYR A 85 -6.69 24.27 -19.21
N ALA A 86 -6.33 24.98 -18.14
CA ALA A 86 -5.35 26.06 -18.16
C ALA A 86 -3.89 25.57 -18.10
N VAL A 87 -3.64 24.33 -17.66
CA VAL A 87 -2.29 23.79 -17.44
C VAL A 87 -2.19 22.38 -18.01
N SER A 88 -1.13 22.10 -18.79
CA SER A 88 -0.91 20.78 -19.41
C SER A 88 -0.13 19.80 -18.51
N GLU A 89 -0.62 19.59 -17.28
CA GLU A 89 -0.06 18.57 -16.39
C GLU A 89 -0.74 17.20 -16.63
N PRO A 90 0.00 16.08 -16.51
CA PRO A 90 -0.61 14.76 -16.60
C PRO A 90 -1.55 14.52 -15.41
N VAL A 91 -2.71 13.93 -15.68
CA VAL A 91 -3.68 13.54 -14.65
C VAL A 91 -3.08 12.51 -13.71
N GLN A 92 -3.26 12.72 -12.40
CA GLN A 92 -2.74 11.85 -11.35
C GLN A 92 -3.86 11.37 -10.44
N VAL A 93 -3.70 10.15 -9.94
CA VAL A 93 -4.53 9.55 -8.90
C VAL A 93 -3.66 9.39 -7.66
N ILE A 94 -4.04 10.07 -6.58
CA ILE A 94 -3.31 10.07 -5.32
C ILE A 94 -4.05 9.16 -4.34
N LEU A 95 -3.40 8.07 -3.95
CA LEU A 95 -3.93 7.06 -3.04
C LEU A 95 -3.35 7.28 -1.65
N THR A 96 -4.21 7.44 -0.65
CA THR A 96 -3.82 7.36 0.77
C THR A 96 -4.15 5.98 1.30
N LEU A 97 -3.11 5.18 1.49
CA LEU A 97 -3.17 3.78 1.91
C LEU A 97 -2.93 3.68 3.41
N LYS A 98 -3.77 2.88 4.08
CA LYS A 98 -3.54 2.48 5.46
C LYS A 98 -3.35 0.97 5.53
N TYR A 99 -2.34 0.54 6.27
CA TYR A 99 -1.97 -0.86 6.43
C TYR A 99 -2.03 -1.26 7.91
N ASP A 100 -2.23 -2.56 8.16
CA ASP A 100 -2.30 -3.10 9.51
C ASP A 100 -0.90 -3.43 10.05
N ASN A 101 -0.02 -3.89 9.17
CA ASN A 101 1.34 -4.29 9.48
C ASN A 101 2.30 -3.93 8.33
N ALA A 102 3.54 -3.59 8.68
CA ALA A 102 4.62 -3.40 7.73
C ALA A 102 5.83 -4.19 8.19
N ILE A 103 6.48 -4.89 7.26
CA ILE A 103 7.72 -5.61 7.50
C ILE A 103 8.77 -5.04 6.56
N HIS A 104 9.93 -4.70 7.11
CA HIS A 104 11.08 -4.26 6.34
C HIS A 104 12.13 -5.36 6.29
N GLN A 105 12.55 -5.73 5.09
CA GLN A 105 13.55 -6.75 4.83
C GLN A 105 14.66 -6.13 3.97
N ALA A 106 15.91 -6.26 4.42
CA ALA A 106 17.10 -5.95 3.63
C ALA A 106 17.92 -7.25 3.45
N PRO A 107 18.69 -7.41 2.36
CA PRO A 107 19.56 -8.56 2.17
C PRO A 107 20.64 -8.56 3.26
N GLY A 108 20.42 -9.38 4.29
CA GLY A 108 21.36 -9.59 5.40
C GLY A 108 20.91 -9.11 6.78
N ASP A 109 19.83 -8.30 6.90
CA ASP A 109 19.30 -7.87 8.20
C ASP A 109 17.81 -7.47 8.12
N THR A 110 17.04 -7.79 9.17
CA THR A 110 15.65 -7.35 9.32
C THR A 110 15.58 -6.29 10.40
N ILE A 111 15.19 -5.06 10.04
CA ILE A 111 15.09 -3.95 11.00
C ILE A 111 14.06 -4.24 12.11
N PHE A 112 13.03 -5.03 11.78
CA PHE A 112 12.10 -5.58 12.76
C PHE A 112 12.40 -7.07 12.99
N PRO A 113 13.08 -7.44 14.08
CA PRO A 113 13.33 -8.84 14.36
C PRO A 113 12.00 -9.56 14.59
N LEU A 114 11.78 -10.68 13.89
CA LEU A 114 10.68 -11.60 14.16
C LEU A 114 10.88 -12.17 15.56
N PHE A 115 10.28 -11.54 16.58
CA PHE A 115 10.24 -12.11 17.93
C PHE A 115 9.29 -13.30 17.94
N GLY A 116 9.82 -14.47 17.57
CA GLY A 116 9.15 -15.75 17.74
C GLY A 116 9.19 -16.16 19.21
N LEU A 117 8.01 -16.30 19.81
CA LEU A 117 7.79 -17.20 20.93
C LEU A 117 8.21 -18.63 20.50
N GLY A 118 9.45 -19.01 20.81
CA GLY A 118 9.99 -20.37 20.60
C GLY A 118 11.19 -20.39 19.64
N GLY A 119 12.37 -20.76 20.19
CA GLY A 119 13.68 -20.80 19.52
C GLY A 119 13.74 -21.71 18.28
N SER A 120 14.82 -21.75 17.51
CA SER A 120 16.26 -21.72 17.79
C SER A 120 16.99 -20.76 16.83
N GLY A 121 17.99 -19.95 17.22
CA GLY A 121 19.25 -20.39 17.81
C GLY A 121 20.23 -20.84 16.71
N GLY A 122 21.08 -19.94 16.23
CA GLY A 122 22.13 -20.26 15.24
C GLY A 122 23.02 -19.07 14.92
N LEU A 123 23.94 -18.77 15.83
CA LEU A 123 25.10 -17.91 15.63
C LEU A 123 26.09 -18.63 14.71
N VAL A 124 26.24 -18.18 13.46
CA VAL A 124 27.49 -18.19 12.67
C VAL A 124 27.45 -17.01 11.71
#